data_AF-U5L5R5-F1
#
_entry.id   AF-U5L5R5-F1
#
_cell.length_a   1.000
_cell.length_b   1.000
_cell.length_c   1.000
_cell.angle_alpha   90.00
_cell.angle_beta   90.00
_cell.angle_gamma   90.00
#
_symmetry.space_group_name_H-M   'P 1'
#
loop_
_entity.id
_entity.type
_entity.pdbx_description
1 polymer ?
#
loop_
_entity_poly.entity_id
_entity_poly.type
_entity_poly.pdbx_seq_one_letter_code
_entity_poly.pdbx_strand_id
1 'polypeptide(L)'
;MRKLKLIIILLGFLLLGGCTFLPEPVSLIQAPRPPAEKIQEKENLEPVAKRFLPADAILAVPDRPVGGSSILEADFDGDGSPEAAVFYKLKGDPGKPGTLILKKVQKEWTLQEDIKGIGFDVGWGAAADVTGDGADELLLGWSIGASAGSTLNIFSFAEGSLKKIGQENYHELEMVRPEEGSFYSLAVWARDLADVYQVDMLSWDGSRFASDKELYPAYFPKVSQYYKARTAEVPDAAIYWYFLAEAQVKEGKPEEAIQSIEKGMNLNMIMPGYSKFSELKDEIIAMLEDREGQDTALYIPEPDLTLAIPLDLFPYLAVEGSPGPSNEYRLSASIKPEGEEKGQLFDIVIYPKDAGEPIDEKDMLKLFEDDRFIYMVRKGWKNPYPPGSPAFDLYSLAVSKKDEIISSLKRGSPVQKLENLEEEMLAAAINEAAQMRWHVQSGGNIEEMESITINELDYRFMGRDLDSESKLIQYFSSSFTNEAISAYIIHSGIKVHNGRLVQPNADGGSIMGYQHAEILQMKDAGDVKEFDLKAPLGDTLLYETFHIEFEKTKAGWKISSMPGSF
;
A
#
# COMPACT_ATOMS: atom_id res chain seq x y z
N MET A 1 -51.11 -61.77 -27.78
CA MET A 1 -52.40 -61.05 -27.74
C MET A 1 -52.73 -60.68 -26.31
N ARG A 2 -53.08 -59.41 -26.07
CA ARG A 2 -54.01 -58.92 -25.03
C ARG A 2 -53.64 -59.18 -23.55
N LYS A 3 -53.18 -58.12 -22.86
CA LYS A 3 -53.99 -57.19 -22.03
C LYS A 3 -53.31 -56.80 -20.72
N LEU A 4 -53.00 -55.50 -20.66
CA LEU A 4 -53.15 -54.56 -19.54
C LEU A 4 -54.14 -55.00 -18.43
N LYS A 5 -53.75 -54.88 -17.15
CA LYS A 5 -54.39 -54.00 -16.13
C LYS A 5 -53.84 -54.20 -14.69
N LEU A 6 -53.48 -53.05 -14.11
CA LEU A 6 -53.49 -52.55 -12.72
C LEU A 6 -54.25 -53.36 -11.64
N ILE A 7 -53.73 -53.35 -10.39
CA ILE A 7 -54.37 -53.25 -9.03
C ILE A 7 -53.26 -53.59 -7.98
N ILE A 8 -52.60 -52.64 -7.29
CA ILE A 8 -52.88 -51.89 -6.03
C ILE A 8 -53.01 -52.76 -4.74
N ILE A 9 -52.21 -52.39 -3.72
CA ILE A 9 -52.42 -52.44 -2.23
C ILE A 9 -51.54 -53.40 -1.38
N LEU A 10 -50.81 -52.77 -0.44
CA LEU A 10 -50.26 -53.22 0.86
C LEU A 10 -49.33 -54.44 0.92
N LEU A 11 -48.04 -54.19 1.19
CA LEU A 11 -47.34 -54.76 2.36
C LEU A 11 -45.94 -54.15 2.48
N GLY A 12 -45.56 -53.68 3.67
CA GLY A 12 -44.16 -53.34 3.95
C GLY A 12 -43.91 -52.07 4.76
N PHE A 13 -44.78 -51.72 5.71
CA PHE A 13 -44.45 -50.76 6.76
C PHE A 13 -44.01 -51.54 8.00
N LEU A 14 -42.71 -51.83 8.10
CA LEU A 14 -42.05 -52.14 9.37
C LEU A 14 -40.56 -51.79 9.26
N LEU A 15 -40.18 -50.87 10.14
CA LEU A 15 -38.86 -50.68 10.74
C LEU A 15 -37.78 -50.11 9.82
N LEU A 16 -37.38 -48.87 10.11
CA LEU A 16 -36.09 -48.58 10.74
C LEU A 16 -36.20 -47.22 11.45
N GLY A 17 -35.93 -47.22 12.75
CA GLY A 17 -35.76 -46.01 13.53
C GLY A 17 -34.48 -45.28 13.12
N GLY A 18 -34.52 -43.95 13.19
CA GLY A 18 -33.37 -43.09 13.03
C GLY A 18 -33.63 -41.77 13.75
N CYS A 19 -33.29 -41.70 15.03
CA CYS A 19 -32.90 -40.45 15.67
C CYS A 19 -31.38 -40.39 15.60
N THR A 20 -30.81 -39.43 14.86
CA THR A 20 -29.47 -38.89 15.13
C THR A 20 -29.36 -37.50 14.51
N PHE A 21 -29.26 -36.50 15.39
CA PHE A 21 -28.46 -35.28 15.29
C PHE A 21 -28.05 -34.83 13.88
N LEU A 22 -28.78 -33.86 13.35
CA LEU A 22 -28.22 -32.94 12.35
C LEU A 22 -27.43 -31.87 13.12
N PRO A 23 -26.15 -31.62 12.79
CA PRO A 23 -25.43 -30.48 13.35
C PRO A 23 -26.09 -29.17 12.86
N GLU A 24 -25.97 -28.11 13.64
CA GLU A 24 -26.55 -26.82 13.27
C GLU A 24 -25.94 -26.30 11.95
N PRO A 25 -26.73 -25.64 11.08
CA PRO A 25 -26.30 -25.23 9.73
C PRO A 25 -25.01 -24.39 9.69
N VAL A 26 -24.66 -23.73 10.79
CA VAL A 26 -23.47 -22.87 10.91
C VAL A 26 -22.16 -23.67 10.83
N SER A 27 -22.15 -24.97 11.15
CA SER A 27 -20.95 -25.81 11.00
C SER A 27 -20.65 -26.22 9.56
N LEU A 28 -21.50 -25.85 8.58
CA LEU A 28 -21.32 -26.12 7.15
C LEU A 28 -20.73 -24.91 6.38
N ILE A 29 -20.59 -23.76 7.05
CA ILE A 29 -19.89 -22.59 6.49
C ILE A 29 -18.46 -22.63 7.01
N GLN A 30 -17.61 -23.45 6.41
CA GLN A 30 -16.16 -23.26 6.53
C GLN A 30 -15.76 -22.20 5.52
N ALA A 31 -15.10 -21.14 5.99
CA ALA A 31 -14.36 -20.23 5.11
C ALA A 31 -13.40 -21.05 4.23
N PRO A 32 -13.14 -20.62 2.97
CA PRO A 32 -12.23 -21.32 2.09
C PRO A 32 -10.90 -21.53 2.81
N ARG A 33 -10.50 -22.80 2.98
CA ARG A 33 -9.12 -23.10 3.37
C ARG A 33 -8.26 -22.70 2.16
N PRO A 34 -7.29 -21.79 2.30
CA PRO A 34 -6.32 -21.60 1.24
C PRO A 34 -5.68 -22.96 0.92
N PRO A 35 -5.35 -23.25 -0.35
CA PRO A 35 -4.66 -24.48 -0.70
C PRO A 35 -3.44 -24.62 0.21
N ALA A 36 -3.25 -25.81 0.79
CA ALA A 36 -2.01 -26.14 1.47
C ALA A 36 -0.90 -26.15 0.39
N GLU A 37 -0.33 -24.99 0.09
CA GLU A 37 0.94 -24.93 -0.61
C GLU A 37 1.94 -25.73 0.20
N LYS A 38 2.51 -26.75 -0.43
CA LYS A 38 3.66 -27.43 0.14
C LYS A 38 4.70 -26.34 0.37
N ILE A 39 5.01 -26.06 1.64
CA ILE A 39 6.17 -25.28 2.03
C ILE A 39 7.37 -26.00 1.40
N GLN A 40 7.77 -25.58 0.21
CA GLN A 40 9.08 -25.94 -0.32
C GLN A 40 10.06 -25.27 0.63
N GLU A 41 10.87 -26.06 1.33
CA GLU A 41 11.96 -25.51 2.13
C GLU A 41 12.85 -24.69 1.20
N LYS A 42 12.67 -23.37 1.24
CA LYS A 42 13.52 -22.41 0.54
C LYS A 42 14.95 -22.63 1.04
N GLU A 43 15.89 -22.86 0.12
CA GLU A 43 17.29 -23.11 0.49
C GLU A 43 17.81 -21.91 1.30
N ASN A 44 18.33 -22.15 2.50
CA ASN A 44 18.96 -21.07 3.26
C ASN A 44 20.31 -20.71 2.60
N LEU A 45 20.33 -19.57 1.89
CA LEU A 45 21.51 -19.08 1.17
C LEU A 45 22.54 -18.37 2.06
N GLU A 46 22.21 -18.02 3.30
CA GLU A 46 23.11 -17.28 4.19
C GLU A 46 24.48 -17.98 4.41
N PRO A 47 24.53 -19.31 4.67
CA PRO A 47 25.80 -20.03 4.82
C PRO A 47 26.57 -20.13 3.50
N VAL A 48 25.90 -20.09 2.35
CA VAL A 48 26.53 -20.09 1.02
C VAL A 48 27.17 -18.73 0.78
N ALA A 49 26.39 -17.66 0.92
CA ALA A 49 26.83 -16.27 0.77
C ALA A 49 28.07 -15.96 1.62
N LYS A 50 28.09 -16.39 2.89
CA LYS A 50 29.22 -16.20 3.81
C LYS A 50 30.54 -16.80 3.32
N ARG A 51 30.53 -17.81 2.45
CA ARG A 51 31.75 -18.43 1.89
C ARG A 51 32.41 -17.57 0.82
N PHE A 52 31.63 -16.71 0.15
CA PHE A 52 32.11 -15.84 -0.92
C PHE A 52 32.43 -14.42 -0.45
N LEU A 53 32.04 -14.07 0.78
CA LEU A 53 32.33 -12.76 1.34
C LEU A 53 33.83 -12.43 1.31
N PRO A 54 34.20 -11.20 0.91
CA PRO A 54 35.58 -10.73 1.03
C PRO A 54 36.09 -10.82 2.46
N ALA A 55 37.42 -10.85 2.62
CA ALA A 55 38.04 -10.75 3.93
C ALA A 55 37.51 -9.51 4.67
N ASP A 56 37.19 -9.69 5.96
CA ASP A 56 36.62 -8.67 6.83
C ASP A 56 35.25 -8.10 6.40
N ALA A 57 34.54 -8.72 5.45
CA ALA A 57 33.17 -8.34 5.14
C ALA A 57 32.14 -8.96 6.10
N ILE A 58 31.01 -8.28 6.27
CA ILE A 58 29.77 -8.79 6.88
C ILE A 58 28.61 -8.58 5.91
N LEU A 59 27.58 -9.42 6.01
CA LEU A 59 26.32 -9.19 5.30
C LEU A 59 25.73 -7.83 5.73
N ALA A 60 25.18 -7.10 4.76
CA ALA A 60 24.53 -5.82 4.96
C ALA A 60 23.09 -5.91 4.47
N VAL A 61 22.14 -5.36 5.22
CA VAL A 61 20.74 -5.28 4.79
C VAL A 61 20.49 -3.87 4.24
N PRO A 62 20.00 -3.73 3.00
CA PRO A 62 19.67 -2.43 2.45
C PRO A 62 18.76 -1.60 3.36
N ASP A 63 18.94 -0.28 3.42
CA ASP A 63 18.05 0.61 4.17
C ASP A 63 16.62 0.59 3.61
N ARG A 64 16.48 0.47 2.29
CA ARG A 64 15.22 0.33 1.58
C ARG A 64 15.33 -0.60 0.36
N PRO A 65 14.19 -1.09 -0.18
CA PRO A 65 12.85 -1.03 0.41
C PRO A 65 12.71 -1.86 1.70
N VAL A 66 11.79 -1.48 2.58
CA VAL A 66 11.41 -2.32 3.73
C VAL A 66 10.82 -3.64 3.26
N GLY A 67 11.19 -4.73 3.93
CA GLY A 67 10.94 -6.11 3.47
C GLY A 67 12.13 -6.72 2.72
N GLY A 68 13.15 -5.93 2.38
CA GLY A 68 14.40 -6.42 1.80
C GLY A 68 15.27 -7.26 2.77
N SER A 69 16.17 -8.06 2.19
CA SER A 69 17.15 -8.89 2.90
C SER A 69 18.58 -8.61 2.42
N SER A 70 19.58 -9.12 3.15
CA SER A 70 20.99 -9.09 2.74
C SER A 70 21.30 -9.96 1.51
N ILE A 71 20.37 -10.83 1.12
CA ILE A 71 20.45 -11.66 -0.08
C ILE A 71 19.15 -11.45 -0.85
N LEU A 72 19.28 -10.91 -2.05
CA LEU A 72 18.20 -10.71 -3.01
C LEU A 72 18.34 -11.78 -4.09
N GLU A 73 17.26 -12.52 -4.34
CA GLU A 73 17.20 -13.52 -5.42
C GLU A 73 16.35 -12.97 -6.56
N ALA A 74 16.88 -12.97 -7.79
CA ALA A 74 16.18 -12.57 -9.00
C ALA A 74 16.84 -13.24 -10.22
N ASP A 75 16.06 -13.48 -11.27
CA ASP A 75 16.54 -14.04 -12.54
C ASP A 75 17.06 -12.90 -13.43
N PHE A 76 18.33 -12.54 -13.26
CA PHE A 76 18.91 -11.39 -13.97
C PHE A 76 19.25 -11.72 -15.41
N ASP A 77 19.58 -12.98 -15.72
CA ASP A 77 19.95 -13.38 -17.09
C ASP A 77 18.84 -14.06 -17.91
N GLY A 78 17.65 -14.20 -17.31
CA GLY A 78 16.44 -14.68 -17.97
C GLY A 78 16.47 -16.18 -18.29
N ASP A 79 17.30 -16.96 -17.59
CA ASP A 79 17.40 -18.41 -17.80
C ASP A 79 16.36 -19.23 -17.00
N GLY A 80 15.53 -18.55 -16.20
CA GLY A 80 14.50 -19.13 -15.33
C GLY A 80 15.03 -19.62 -13.98
N SER A 81 16.33 -19.50 -13.70
CA SER A 81 16.96 -19.86 -12.43
C SER A 81 17.48 -18.60 -11.75
N PRO A 82 17.00 -18.23 -10.56
CA PRO A 82 17.42 -16.98 -9.93
C PRO A 82 18.92 -16.99 -9.57
N GLU A 83 19.59 -15.88 -9.87
CA GLU A 83 20.85 -15.48 -9.26
C GLU A 83 20.61 -14.90 -7.86
N ALA A 84 21.69 -14.84 -7.07
CA ALA A 84 21.67 -14.20 -5.77
C ALA A 84 22.61 -12.98 -5.73
N ALA A 85 22.04 -11.80 -5.50
CA ALA A 85 22.75 -10.59 -5.14
C ALA A 85 22.95 -10.54 -3.62
N VAL A 86 24.20 -10.68 -3.17
CA VAL A 86 24.59 -10.70 -1.76
C VAL A 86 25.20 -9.35 -1.38
N PHE A 87 24.49 -8.59 -0.56
CA PHE A 87 24.92 -7.29 -0.07
C PHE A 87 25.87 -7.45 1.12
N TYR A 88 26.96 -6.68 1.11
CA TYR A 88 27.95 -6.71 2.18
C TYR A 88 28.54 -5.33 2.46
N LYS A 89 29.19 -5.24 3.62
CA LYS A 89 29.98 -4.09 4.04
C LYS A 89 31.27 -4.57 4.69
N LEU A 90 32.39 -3.92 4.38
CA LEU A 90 33.66 -4.19 5.06
C LEU A 90 33.59 -3.70 6.51
N LYS A 91 34.14 -4.47 7.45
CA LYS A 91 34.36 -4.03 8.83
C LYS A 91 35.33 -2.85 8.85
N GLY A 92 35.08 -1.90 9.74
CA GLY A 92 35.84 -0.65 9.85
C GLY A 92 34.93 0.58 9.75
N ASP A 93 35.52 1.77 9.84
CA ASP A 93 34.77 3.04 9.87
C ASP A 93 35.38 4.08 8.88
N PRO A 94 34.63 4.57 7.88
CA PRO A 94 33.37 4.00 7.39
C PRO A 94 33.63 2.73 6.56
N GLY A 95 32.99 1.62 6.95
CA GLY A 95 33.04 0.37 6.19
C GLY A 95 32.52 0.56 4.76
N LYS A 96 33.25 0.06 3.75
CA LYS A 96 32.84 0.21 2.35
C LYS A 96 31.80 -0.84 1.95
N PRO A 97 30.69 -0.46 1.31
CA PRO A 97 29.68 -1.40 0.85
C PRO A 97 30.07 -2.06 -0.48
N GLY A 98 29.40 -3.18 -0.79
CA GLY A 98 29.47 -3.83 -2.09
C GLY A 98 28.44 -4.96 -2.23
N THR A 99 28.39 -5.55 -3.42
CA THR A 99 27.45 -6.62 -3.76
C THR A 99 28.18 -7.74 -4.50
N LEU A 100 27.98 -8.98 -4.09
CA LEU A 100 28.43 -10.15 -4.86
C LEU A 100 27.26 -10.70 -5.68
N ILE A 101 27.53 -11.14 -6.90
CA ILE A 101 26.55 -11.84 -7.73
C ILE A 101 26.94 -13.31 -7.79
N LEU A 102 26.05 -14.16 -7.31
CA LEU A 102 26.24 -15.61 -7.30
C LEU A 102 25.27 -16.26 -8.29
N LYS A 103 25.74 -17.23 -9.05
CA LYS A 103 24.92 -18.06 -9.96
C LYS A 103 25.07 -19.53 -9.63
N LYS A 104 23.95 -20.26 -9.67
CA LYS A 104 23.91 -21.71 -9.43
C LYS A 104 24.20 -22.48 -10.71
N VAL A 105 25.38 -23.07 -10.81
CA VAL A 105 25.81 -23.89 -11.95
C VAL A 105 25.96 -25.34 -11.50
N GLN A 106 25.27 -26.27 -12.15
CA GLN A 106 25.32 -27.71 -11.81
C GLN A 106 25.03 -28.01 -10.33
N LYS A 107 24.11 -27.26 -9.71
CA LYS A 107 23.73 -27.30 -8.28
C LYS A 107 24.74 -26.68 -7.30
N GLU A 108 25.83 -26.10 -7.77
CA GLU A 108 26.79 -25.39 -6.93
C GLU A 108 26.73 -23.89 -7.19
N TRP A 109 26.76 -23.08 -6.13
CA TRP A 109 26.83 -21.64 -6.24
C TRP A 109 28.25 -21.22 -6.61
N THR A 110 28.36 -20.29 -7.56
CA THR A 110 29.63 -19.77 -8.08
C THR A 110 29.58 -18.25 -8.12
N LEU A 111 30.69 -17.59 -7.76
CA LEU A 111 30.82 -16.14 -7.83
C LEU A 111 30.98 -15.72 -9.30
N GLN A 112 30.08 -14.84 -9.76
CA GLN A 112 30.13 -14.23 -11.08
C GLN A 112 30.80 -12.86 -11.02
N GLU A 113 30.35 -12.00 -10.09
CA GLU A 113 30.79 -10.61 -10.01
C GLU A 113 30.90 -10.11 -8.57
N ASP A 114 31.75 -9.10 -8.37
CA ASP A 114 31.94 -8.38 -7.11
C ASP A 114 31.90 -6.87 -7.38
N ILE A 115 30.73 -6.29 -7.21
CA ILE A 115 30.44 -4.87 -7.46
C ILE A 115 30.83 -4.08 -6.20
N LYS A 116 31.81 -3.18 -6.35
CA LYS A 116 32.24 -2.30 -5.25
C LYS A 116 31.43 -1.02 -5.23
N GLY A 117 30.77 -0.75 -4.11
CA GLY A 117 30.00 0.48 -3.89
C GLY A 117 30.87 1.65 -3.45
N ILE A 118 30.23 2.82 -3.37
CA ILE A 118 30.79 4.03 -2.77
C ILE A 118 30.09 4.32 -1.44
N GLY A 119 30.53 5.37 -0.73
CA GLY A 119 29.89 5.77 0.53
C GLY A 119 30.15 4.77 1.65
N PHE A 120 29.17 4.62 2.55
CA PHE A 120 29.32 3.83 3.77
C PHE A 120 28.24 2.79 3.97
N ASP A 121 27.14 2.78 3.22
CA ASP A 121 26.11 1.73 3.37
C ASP A 121 25.40 1.39 2.06
N VAL A 122 24.67 0.28 2.10
CA VAL A 122 23.72 -0.09 1.05
C VAL A 122 22.39 0.58 1.38
N GLY A 123 22.10 1.70 0.74
CA GLY A 123 20.87 2.46 0.95
C GLY A 123 19.66 1.86 0.23
N TRP A 124 19.87 1.32 -0.98
CA TRP A 124 18.82 0.69 -1.77
C TRP A 124 19.30 -0.64 -2.35
N GLY A 125 18.45 -1.65 -2.34
CA GLY A 125 18.74 -2.94 -2.95
C GLY A 125 17.46 -3.63 -3.39
N ALA A 126 17.18 -3.61 -4.69
CA ALA A 126 15.99 -4.21 -5.28
C ALA A 126 16.28 -4.78 -6.67
N ALA A 127 15.41 -5.66 -7.13
CA ALA A 127 15.35 -6.16 -8.51
C ALA A 127 13.97 -5.79 -9.07
N ALA A 128 13.94 -5.19 -10.27
CA ALA A 128 12.70 -4.83 -10.96
C ALA A 128 12.98 -4.50 -12.42
N ASP A 129 12.07 -4.87 -13.31
CA ASP A 129 12.05 -4.38 -14.70
C ASP A 129 11.86 -2.86 -14.71
N VAL A 130 12.89 -2.13 -15.16
CA VAL A 130 12.85 -0.66 -15.35
C VAL A 130 13.13 -0.26 -16.79
N THR A 131 13.45 -1.22 -17.66
CA THR A 131 13.72 -0.99 -19.08
C THR A 131 12.55 -1.37 -19.99
N GLY A 132 11.57 -2.10 -19.47
CA GLY A 132 10.39 -2.57 -20.17
C GLY A 132 10.62 -3.79 -21.06
N ASP A 133 11.72 -4.52 -20.85
CA ASP A 133 12.06 -5.71 -21.63
C ASP A 133 11.57 -7.04 -21.01
N GLY A 134 11.00 -6.96 -19.80
CA GLY A 134 10.48 -8.09 -19.03
C GLY A 134 11.52 -8.83 -18.19
N ALA A 135 12.79 -8.43 -18.21
CA ALA A 135 13.82 -8.90 -17.29
C ALA A 135 14.04 -7.89 -16.17
N ASP A 136 14.36 -8.37 -14.96
CA ASP A 136 14.62 -7.49 -13.84
C ASP A 136 16.04 -6.89 -13.93
N GLU A 137 16.15 -5.57 -13.75
CA GLU A 137 17.43 -4.92 -13.48
C GLU A 137 17.77 -5.01 -11.99
N LEU A 138 19.06 -5.04 -11.67
CA LEU A 138 19.56 -4.85 -10.31
C LEU A 138 19.73 -3.36 -10.00
N LEU A 139 19.03 -2.88 -8.97
CA LEU A 139 19.10 -1.49 -8.48
C LEU A 139 19.87 -1.42 -7.16
N LEU A 140 21.03 -0.75 -7.19
CA LEU A 140 21.94 -0.60 -6.04
C LEU A 140 22.10 0.86 -5.64
N GLY A 141 21.57 1.22 -4.49
CA GLY A 141 21.73 2.54 -3.89
C GLY A 141 22.88 2.56 -2.88
N TRP A 142 23.81 3.48 -3.04
CA TRP A 142 24.94 3.66 -2.13
C TRP A 142 24.74 4.91 -1.27
N SER A 143 24.65 4.74 0.05
CA SER A 143 24.48 5.84 1.00
C SER A 143 25.80 6.60 1.16
N ILE A 144 25.83 7.88 0.74
CA ILE A 144 27.01 8.75 0.85
C ILE A 144 26.96 9.56 2.13
N GLY A 145 25.78 10.02 2.54
CA GLY A 145 25.51 10.66 3.83
C GLY A 145 24.22 11.46 3.87
N ALA A 146 23.69 11.68 5.07
CA ALA A 146 22.36 12.28 5.25
C ALA A 146 22.15 13.62 4.52
N SER A 147 23.19 14.44 4.38
CA SER A 147 23.14 15.70 3.60
C SER A 147 23.50 15.51 2.13
N ALA A 148 24.42 14.58 1.82
CA ALA A 148 24.90 14.34 0.46
C ALA A 148 23.93 13.48 -0.37
N GLY A 149 23.00 12.79 0.28
CA GLY A 149 22.10 11.82 -0.33
C GLY A 149 22.80 10.50 -0.63
N SER A 150 22.30 9.86 -1.67
CA SER A 150 22.68 8.54 -2.14
C SER A 150 22.83 8.55 -3.66
N THR A 151 23.58 7.58 -4.17
CA THR A 151 23.70 7.34 -5.61
C THR A 151 23.15 5.97 -5.96
N LEU A 152 22.15 5.92 -6.81
CA LEU A 152 21.58 4.72 -7.42
C LEU A 152 22.45 4.30 -8.61
N ASN A 153 22.79 3.02 -8.71
CA ASN A 153 23.36 2.41 -9.90
C ASN A 153 22.43 1.29 -10.37
N ILE A 154 22.14 1.29 -11.67
CA ILE A 154 21.17 0.38 -12.28
C ILE A 154 21.94 -0.51 -13.24
N PHE A 155 21.81 -1.81 -13.06
CA PHE A 155 22.54 -2.81 -13.82
C PHE A 155 21.55 -3.73 -14.55
N SER A 156 21.74 -3.87 -15.86
CA SER A 156 21.00 -4.84 -16.69
C SER A 156 21.97 -5.93 -17.15
N PHE A 157 21.49 -7.15 -17.34
CA PHE A 157 22.33 -8.24 -17.79
C PHE A 157 22.54 -8.17 -19.31
N ALA A 158 23.79 -7.99 -19.73
CA ALA A 158 24.15 -7.95 -21.13
C ALA A 158 25.53 -8.57 -21.37
N GLU A 159 25.64 -9.32 -22.47
CA GLU A 159 26.89 -9.95 -22.90
C GLU A 159 27.50 -10.89 -21.84
N GLY A 160 26.65 -11.57 -21.05
CA GLY A 160 27.07 -12.55 -20.04
C GLY A 160 27.53 -11.97 -18.70
N SER A 161 27.18 -10.70 -18.41
CA SER A 161 27.52 -10.02 -17.15
C SER A 161 26.54 -8.87 -16.89
N LEU A 162 26.46 -8.39 -15.65
CA LEU A 162 25.74 -7.17 -15.31
C LEU A 162 26.50 -5.94 -15.81
N LYS A 163 25.83 -5.12 -16.61
CA LYS A 163 26.35 -3.84 -17.13
C LYS A 163 25.58 -2.69 -16.50
N LYS A 164 26.31 -1.71 -15.97
CA LYS A 164 25.68 -0.48 -15.48
C LYS A 164 25.08 0.29 -16.67
N ILE A 165 23.77 0.46 -16.67
CA ILE A 165 23.02 1.18 -17.69
C ILE A 165 22.58 2.58 -17.23
N GLY A 166 22.48 2.81 -15.92
CA GLY A 166 21.96 4.06 -15.35
C GLY A 166 22.62 4.43 -14.03
N GLN A 167 22.55 5.72 -13.71
CA GLN A 167 22.98 6.25 -12.42
C GLN A 167 22.24 7.53 -12.08
N GLU A 168 21.59 7.56 -10.92
CA GLU A 168 20.84 8.73 -10.42
C GLU A 168 21.25 9.09 -9.00
N ASN A 169 21.18 10.37 -8.64
CA ASN A 169 21.38 10.81 -7.27
C ASN A 169 20.02 11.12 -6.63
N TYR A 170 19.86 10.76 -5.37
CA TYR A 170 18.59 10.92 -4.66
C TYR A 170 18.80 11.16 -3.17
N HIS A 171 17.83 11.79 -2.54
CA HIS A 171 17.71 11.83 -1.07
C HIS A 171 16.58 10.93 -0.61
N GLU A 172 15.47 10.91 -1.33
CA GLU A 172 14.46 9.85 -1.26
C GLU A 172 14.21 9.30 -2.67
N LEU A 173 13.90 8.00 -2.74
CA LEU A 173 13.62 7.28 -3.98
C LEU A 173 12.39 6.42 -3.76
N GLU A 174 11.51 6.42 -4.76
CA GLU A 174 10.45 5.45 -4.89
C GLU A 174 10.50 4.83 -6.27
N MET A 175 10.13 3.56 -6.37
CA MET A 175 9.93 2.88 -7.64
C MET A 175 8.43 2.68 -7.81
N VAL A 176 7.90 3.24 -8.89
CA VAL A 176 6.46 3.21 -9.14
C VAL A 176 6.17 2.75 -10.55
N ARG A 177 5.07 2.03 -10.74
CA ARG A 177 4.59 1.64 -12.06
C ARG A 177 3.09 1.89 -12.16
N PRO A 178 2.56 2.07 -13.37
CA PRO A 178 1.13 1.96 -13.56
C PRO A 178 0.53 0.61 -13.12
N GLU A 179 -0.70 0.59 -12.59
CA GLU A 179 -1.41 -0.67 -12.23
C GLU A 179 -1.52 -1.65 -13.42
N GLU A 180 -1.70 -1.14 -14.64
CA GLU A 180 -1.72 -1.94 -15.87
C GLU A 180 -0.35 -2.02 -16.58
N GLY A 181 0.69 -1.46 -15.96
CA GLY A 181 2.04 -1.38 -16.50
C GLY A 181 2.93 -2.54 -16.05
N SER A 182 3.90 -2.90 -16.88
CA SER A 182 4.81 -4.02 -16.59
C SER A 182 6.17 -3.60 -16.01
N PHE A 183 6.55 -2.32 -16.13
CA PHE A 183 7.87 -1.83 -15.72
C PHE A 183 7.78 -0.59 -14.84
N TYR A 184 8.80 -0.40 -14.02
CA TYR A 184 8.89 0.64 -13.02
C TYR A 184 9.63 1.88 -13.54
N SER A 185 9.13 3.04 -13.12
CA SER A 185 9.78 4.35 -13.20
C SER A 185 10.29 4.76 -11.83
N LEU A 186 11.23 5.70 -11.81
CA LEU A 186 11.85 6.21 -10.59
C LEU A 186 11.22 7.56 -10.23
N ALA A 187 10.64 7.67 -9.04
CA ALA A 187 10.36 8.96 -8.45
C ALA A 187 11.54 9.40 -7.59
N VAL A 188 12.26 10.42 -8.04
CA VAL A 188 13.49 10.90 -7.39
C VAL A 188 13.20 12.20 -6.66
N TRP A 189 13.42 12.19 -5.35
CA TRP A 189 13.36 13.39 -4.52
C TRP A 189 14.78 13.85 -4.21
N ALA A 190 15.22 14.88 -4.93
CA ALA A 190 16.53 15.51 -4.75
C ALA A 190 16.40 16.71 -3.82
N ARG A 191 17.03 16.65 -2.65
CA ARG A 191 17.00 17.74 -1.67
C ARG A 191 17.80 18.92 -2.20
N ASP A 192 17.15 20.07 -2.31
CA ASP A 192 17.77 21.33 -2.69
C ASP A 192 18.28 22.07 -1.44
N LEU A 193 17.39 22.36 -0.50
CA LEU A 193 17.71 23.07 0.73
C LEU A 193 16.85 22.58 1.89
N ALA A 194 17.48 22.23 3.01
CA ALA A 194 16.80 21.74 4.22
C ALA A 194 15.81 20.59 3.89
N ASP A 195 14.52 20.86 3.90
CA ASP A 195 13.43 19.92 3.62
C ASP A 195 12.68 20.24 2.30
N VAL A 196 13.28 21.07 1.45
CA VAL A 196 12.78 21.36 0.11
C VAL A 196 13.40 20.37 -0.87
N TYR A 197 12.55 19.73 -1.67
CA TYR A 197 12.90 18.73 -2.66
C TYR A 197 12.49 19.15 -4.07
N GLN A 198 13.42 19.02 -5.01
CA GLN A 198 13.08 18.93 -6.42
C GLN A 198 12.71 17.48 -6.72
N VAL A 199 11.49 17.28 -7.20
CA VAL A 199 10.95 15.95 -7.49
C VAL A 199 10.79 15.78 -9.00
N ASP A 200 11.24 14.64 -9.52
CA ASP A 200 11.06 14.25 -10.92
C ASP A 200 10.68 12.77 -11.03
N MET A 201 9.95 12.44 -12.10
CA MET A 201 9.62 11.08 -12.51
C MET A 201 10.52 10.70 -13.66
N LEU A 202 11.31 9.64 -13.53
CA LEU A 202 12.27 9.20 -14.53
C LEU A 202 11.90 7.81 -15.07
N SER A 203 11.73 7.70 -16.38
CA SER A 203 11.49 6.44 -17.09
C SER A 203 12.65 6.17 -18.05
N TRP A 204 12.86 4.90 -18.39
CA TRP A 204 13.85 4.50 -19.39
C TRP A 204 13.39 4.90 -20.80
N ASP A 205 14.19 5.70 -21.52
CA ASP A 205 13.88 6.14 -22.89
C ASP A 205 14.45 5.22 -23.99
N GLY A 206 14.98 4.06 -23.60
CA GLY A 206 15.73 3.15 -24.46
C GLY A 206 17.26 3.35 -24.38
N SER A 207 17.73 4.43 -23.74
CA SER A 207 19.15 4.76 -23.61
C SER A 207 19.58 5.28 -22.25
N ARG A 208 18.70 6.01 -21.57
CA ARG A 208 18.93 6.58 -20.24
C ARG A 208 17.61 6.77 -19.51
N PHE A 209 17.70 7.07 -18.23
CA PHE A 209 16.57 7.59 -17.46
C PHE A 209 16.36 9.07 -17.80
N ALA A 210 15.14 9.41 -18.20
CA ALA A 210 14.74 10.75 -18.60
C ALA A 210 13.39 11.11 -17.99
N SER A 211 13.13 12.42 -17.81
CA SER A 211 11.90 12.91 -17.22
C SER A 211 10.67 12.45 -18.00
N ASP A 212 9.78 11.75 -17.32
CA ASP A 212 8.51 11.26 -17.82
C ASP A 212 7.36 12.08 -17.24
N LYS A 213 7.00 13.13 -18.00
CA LYS A 213 5.96 14.07 -17.59
C LYS A 213 4.56 13.47 -17.66
N GLU A 214 4.37 12.34 -18.35
CA GLU A 214 3.06 11.68 -18.45
C GLU A 214 2.65 11.07 -17.10
N LEU A 215 3.64 10.72 -16.25
CA LEU A 215 3.42 10.21 -14.90
C LEU A 215 3.18 11.32 -13.86
N TYR A 216 3.42 12.59 -14.20
CA TYR A 216 3.31 13.68 -13.23
C TYR A 216 1.91 13.80 -12.62
N PRO A 217 0.80 13.79 -13.39
CA PRO A 217 -0.53 13.92 -12.82
C PRO A 217 -0.88 12.81 -11.82
N ALA A 218 -0.30 11.62 -11.99
CA ALA A 218 -0.52 10.47 -11.11
C ALA A 218 0.34 10.51 -9.84
N TYR A 219 1.59 10.99 -9.92
CA TYR A 219 2.51 10.98 -8.79
C TYR A 219 2.48 12.27 -7.93
N PHE A 220 2.29 13.43 -8.57
CA PHE A 220 2.37 14.72 -7.88
C PHE A 220 1.29 15.02 -6.83
N PRO A 221 0.13 14.35 -6.73
CA PRO A 221 -0.74 14.48 -5.56
C PRO A 221 0.01 14.26 -4.24
N LYS A 222 0.94 13.31 -4.19
CA LYS A 222 1.79 13.04 -3.01
C LYS A 222 2.73 14.20 -2.71
N VAL A 223 3.34 14.79 -3.75
CA VAL A 223 4.24 15.95 -3.63
C VAL A 223 3.48 17.20 -3.18
N SER A 224 2.30 17.44 -3.74
CA SER A 224 1.39 18.51 -3.33
C SER A 224 0.99 18.36 -1.87
N GLN A 225 0.64 17.15 -1.42
CA GLN A 225 0.31 16.88 -0.02
C GLN A 225 1.49 17.19 0.91
N TYR A 226 2.71 16.78 0.54
CA TYR A 226 3.92 17.11 1.29
C TYR A 226 4.08 18.62 1.48
N TYR A 227 4.03 19.41 0.39
CA TYR A 227 4.19 20.85 0.49
C TYR A 227 3.01 21.56 1.17
N LYS A 228 1.79 21.02 1.06
CA LYS A 228 0.62 21.51 1.80
C LYS A 228 0.79 21.35 3.31
N ALA A 229 1.40 20.26 3.78
CA ALA A 229 1.75 20.11 5.19
C ALA A 229 2.78 21.17 5.62
N ARG A 230 3.82 21.41 4.79
CA ARG A 230 4.85 22.41 5.09
C ARG A 230 4.32 23.85 5.09
N THR A 231 3.39 24.21 4.21
CA THR A 231 2.75 25.54 4.24
C THR A 231 1.81 25.70 5.43
N ALA A 232 1.24 24.62 5.97
CA ALA A 232 0.48 24.66 7.21
C ALA A 232 1.39 24.84 8.45
N GLU A 233 2.54 24.17 8.47
CA GLU A 233 3.52 24.26 9.58
C GLU A 233 4.28 25.60 9.59
N VAL A 234 4.65 26.12 8.42
CA VAL A 234 5.45 27.34 8.26
C VAL A 234 4.79 28.27 7.22
N PRO A 235 3.64 28.88 7.54
CA PRO A 235 2.81 29.61 6.57
C PRO A 235 3.45 30.89 6.00
N ASP A 236 4.44 31.46 6.69
CA ASP A 236 5.11 32.69 6.26
C ASP A 236 6.34 32.42 5.37
N ALA A 237 6.69 31.15 5.12
CA ALA A 237 7.81 30.78 4.27
C ALA A 237 7.38 30.70 2.79
N ALA A 238 7.70 31.73 2.01
CA ALA A 238 7.36 31.81 0.58
C ALA A 238 7.83 30.59 -0.24
N ILE A 239 8.97 29.98 0.13
CA ILE A 239 9.54 28.83 -0.56
C ILE A 239 8.56 27.64 -0.63
N TYR A 240 7.86 27.32 0.46
CA TYR A 240 6.93 26.19 0.45
C TYR A 240 5.70 26.45 -0.42
N TRP A 241 5.25 27.71 -0.49
CA TRP A 241 4.16 28.10 -1.38
C TRP A 241 4.55 28.01 -2.86
N TYR A 242 5.79 28.34 -3.20
CA TYR A 242 6.31 28.14 -4.56
C TYR A 242 6.27 26.67 -4.96
N PHE A 243 6.86 25.79 -4.15
CA PHE A 243 6.94 24.38 -4.48
C PHE A 243 5.58 23.68 -4.39
N LEU A 244 4.65 24.18 -3.55
CA LEU A 244 3.25 23.74 -3.59
C LEU A 244 2.59 24.09 -4.93
N ALA A 245 2.76 25.32 -5.41
CA ALA A 245 2.23 25.74 -6.70
C ALA A 245 2.84 24.93 -7.86
N GLU A 246 4.16 24.69 -7.84
CA GLU A 246 4.84 23.86 -8.84
C GLU A 246 4.31 22.42 -8.84
N ALA A 247 4.13 21.84 -7.65
CA ALA A 247 3.57 20.49 -7.53
C ALA A 247 2.13 20.42 -8.07
N GLN A 248 1.30 21.42 -7.75
CA GLN A 248 -0.08 21.51 -8.25
C GLN A 248 -0.14 21.70 -9.78
N VAL A 249 0.82 22.42 -10.39
CA VAL A 249 0.95 22.48 -11.85
C VAL A 249 1.23 21.11 -12.44
N LYS A 250 2.21 20.37 -11.88
CA LYS A 250 2.57 19.02 -12.33
C LYS A 250 1.46 17.98 -12.08
N GLU A 251 0.65 18.18 -11.04
CA GLU A 251 -0.57 17.42 -10.76
C GLU A 251 -1.70 17.73 -11.77
N GLY A 252 -1.60 18.83 -12.52
CA GLY A 252 -2.63 19.28 -13.47
C GLY A 252 -3.75 20.09 -12.84
N LYS A 253 -3.49 20.76 -11.72
CA LYS A 253 -4.42 21.59 -10.93
C LYS A 253 -4.03 23.08 -10.90
N PRO A 254 -4.03 23.77 -12.05
CA PRO A 254 -3.70 25.19 -12.13
C PRO A 254 -4.64 26.09 -11.31
N GLU A 255 -5.88 25.67 -11.05
CA GLU A 255 -6.87 26.40 -10.25
C GLU A 255 -6.49 26.45 -8.76
N GLU A 256 -5.81 25.41 -8.26
CA GLU A 256 -5.20 25.44 -6.93
C GLU A 256 -3.84 26.13 -6.95
N ALA A 257 -3.03 25.89 -7.99
CA ALA A 257 -1.68 26.44 -8.14
C ALA A 257 -1.68 27.98 -8.14
N ILE A 258 -2.67 28.62 -8.77
CA ILE A 258 -2.76 30.09 -8.81
C ILE A 258 -2.95 30.69 -7.40
N GLN A 259 -3.72 30.01 -6.54
CA GLN A 259 -3.94 30.45 -5.16
C GLN A 259 -2.64 30.32 -4.36
N SER A 260 -1.94 29.19 -4.51
CA SER A 260 -0.66 28.93 -3.84
C SER A 260 0.42 29.91 -4.26
N ILE A 261 0.59 30.18 -5.56
CA ILE A 261 1.64 31.08 -6.06
C ILE A 261 1.40 32.53 -5.62
N GLU A 262 0.14 33.00 -5.67
CA GLU A 262 -0.22 34.34 -5.22
C GLU A 262 -0.03 34.52 -3.71
N LYS A 263 -0.35 33.48 -2.92
CA LYS A 263 -0.06 33.47 -1.50
C LYS A 263 1.44 33.61 -1.24
N GLY A 264 2.28 32.87 -1.95
CA GLY A 264 3.73 32.97 -1.84
C GLY A 264 4.29 34.34 -2.26
N MET A 265 3.76 34.94 -3.34
CA MET A 265 4.17 36.27 -3.81
C MET A 265 3.84 37.41 -2.84
N ASN A 266 2.85 37.21 -1.96
CA ASN A 266 2.49 38.16 -0.91
C ASN A 266 3.37 38.06 0.35
N LEU A 267 4.34 37.14 0.37
CA LEU A 267 5.27 36.91 1.47
C LEU A 267 6.68 37.42 1.13
N ASN A 268 7.61 37.31 2.09
CA ASN A 268 9.01 37.66 1.87
C ASN A 268 9.74 36.60 1.03
N MET A 269 9.90 36.86 -0.28
CA MET A 269 10.56 35.96 -1.23
C MET A 269 12.09 36.10 -1.18
N ILE A 270 12.75 35.19 -0.46
CA ILE A 270 14.22 35.09 -0.44
C ILE A 270 14.72 34.10 -1.49
N MET A 271 14.14 32.90 -1.50
CA MET A 271 14.43 31.83 -2.45
C MET A 271 13.16 30.98 -2.63
N PRO A 272 12.74 30.69 -3.88
CA PRO A 272 13.22 31.34 -5.10
C PRO A 272 12.84 32.84 -5.11
N GLY A 273 13.48 33.62 -5.97
CA GLY A 273 13.23 35.07 -6.08
C GLY A 273 12.00 35.40 -6.94
N TYR A 274 11.58 36.67 -6.96
CA TYR A 274 10.38 37.14 -7.67
C TYR A 274 10.28 36.66 -9.14
N SER A 275 11.40 36.64 -9.90
CA SER A 275 11.40 36.20 -11.31
C SER A 275 10.82 34.80 -11.47
N LYS A 276 11.21 33.87 -10.58
CA LYS A 276 10.74 32.48 -10.64
C LYS A 276 9.26 32.36 -10.30
N PHE A 277 8.80 33.09 -9.29
CA PHE A 277 7.37 33.18 -8.99
C PHE A 277 6.56 33.74 -10.16
N SER A 278 7.08 34.80 -10.80
CA SER A 278 6.43 35.40 -11.97
C SER A 278 6.37 34.42 -13.15
N GLU A 279 7.48 33.74 -13.46
CA GLU A 279 7.55 32.71 -14.52
C GLU A 279 6.50 31.61 -14.29
N LEU A 280 6.44 31.06 -13.07
CA LEU A 280 5.46 30.02 -12.73
C LEU A 280 4.02 30.55 -12.74
N LYS A 281 3.80 31.79 -12.29
CA LYS A 281 2.47 32.41 -12.36
C LYS A 281 2.00 32.60 -13.80
N ASP A 282 2.88 33.04 -14.69
CA ASP A 282 2.56 33.22 -16.12
C ASP A 282 2.22 31.86 -16.78
N GLU A 283 2.94 30.79 -16.43
CA GLU A 283 2.63 29.41 -16.85
C GLU A 283 1.24 28.98 -16.36
N ILE A 284 0.93 29.19 -15.08
CA ILE A 284 -0.37 28.85 -14.50
C ILE A 284 -1.50 29.61 -15.19
N ILE A 285 -1.32 30.90 -15.46
CA ILE A 285 -2.34 31.72 -16.15
C ILE A 285 -2.59 31.18 -17.56
N ALA A 286 -1.54 30.84 -18.31
CA ALA A 286 -1.71 30.24 -19.63
C ALA A 286 -2.49 28.92 -19.59
N MET A 287 -2.22 28.06 -18.59
CA MET A 287 -2.96 26.81 -18.39
C MET A 287 -4.44 27.05 -18.05
N LEU A 288 -4.76 28.12 -17.32
CA LEU A 288 -6.13 28.49 -16.97
C LEU A 288 -6.89 29.05 -18.18
N GLU A 289 -6.23 29.88 -19.01
CA GLU A 289 -6.82 30.41 -20.25
C GLU A 289 -7.19 29.28 -21.23
N ASP A 290 -6.34 28.26 -21.36
CA ASP A 290 -6.62 27.08 -22.20
C ASP A 290 -7.80 26.23 -21.69
N ARG A 291 -8.19 26.38 -20.41
CA ARG A 291 -9.27 25.64 -19.75
C ARG A 291 -10.56 26.46 -19.58
N GLU A 292 -10.63 27.68 -20.07
CA GLU A 292 -11.78 28.57 -19.84
C GLU A 292 -13.10 27.92 -20.31
N GLY A 293 -14.05 27.78 -19.37
CA GLY A 293 -15.36 27.16 -19.63
C GLY A 293 -15.40 25.63 -19.62
N GLN A 294 -14.32 24.96 -19.23
CA GLN A 294 -14.28 23.50 -19.03
C GLN A 294 -14.45 23.16 -17.54
N ASP A 295 -15.24 22.13 -17.24
CA ASP A 295 -15.34 21.60 -15.87
C ASP A 295 -14.01 20.96 -15.45
N THR A 296 -13.68 21.05 -14.16
CA THR A 296 -12.50 20.41 -13.59
C THR A 296 -12.85 19.08 -12.93
N ALA A 297 -11.99 18.08 -13.08
CA ALA A 297 -12.21 16.76 -12.51
C ALA A 297 -11.82 16.74 -11.01
N LEU A 298 -12.77 16.44 -10.14
CA LEU A 298 -12.54 16.15 -8.73
C LEU A 298 -12.54 14.64 -8.53
N TYR A 299 -11.35 14.06 -8.32
CA TYR A 299 -11.19 12.65 -7.95
C TYR A 299 -11.30 12.46 -6.44
N ILE A 300 -12.01 11.40 -6.05
CA ILE A 300 -12.22 10.99 -4.67
C ILE A 300 -11.64 9.56 -4.55
N PRO A 301 -10.44 9.40 -3.96
CA PRO A 301 -9.69 8.14 -4.00
C PRO A 301 -10.40 6.95 -3.37
N GLU A 302 -10.91 7.11 -2.14
CA GLU A 302 -11.46 6.01 -1.34
C GLU A 302 -12.60 5.25 -2.05
N PRO A 303 -13.69 5.90 -2.52
CA PRO A 303 -14.71 5.21 -3.31
C PRO A 303 -14.30 5.03 -4.77
N ASP A 304 -13.14 5.54 -5.20
CA ASP A 304 -12.65 5.57 -6.58
C ASP A 304 -13.68 6.18 -7.56
N LEU A 305 -14.03 7.45 -7.29
CA LEU A 305 -15.04 8.21 -8.04
C LEU A 305 -14.50 9.54 -8.52
N THR A 306 -14.95 9.98 -9.69
CA THR A 306 -14.64 11.30 -10.26
C THR A 306 -15.92 12.08 -10.53
N LEU A 307 -15.92 13.36 -10.19
CA LEU A 307 -16.96 14.35 -10.51
C LEU A 307 -16.38 15.44 -11.41
N ALA A 308 -17.17 15.95 -12.36
CA ALA A 308 -16.89 17.19 -13.05
C ALA A 308 -17.47 18.37 -12.26
N ILE A 309 -16.61 19.30 -11.87
CA ILE A 309 -16.94 20.45 -11.05
C ILE A 309 -16.83 21.72 -11.91
N PRO A 310 -17.92 22.48 -12.06
CA PRO A 310 -17.88 23.80 -12.69
C PRO A 310 -16.87 24.72 -12.01
N LEU A 311 -16.04 25.41 -12.80
CA LEU A 311 -14.96 26.28 -12.31
C LEU A 311 -15.44 27.37 -11.34
N ASP A 312 -16.65 27.88 -11.54
CA ASP A 312 -17.27 28.91 -10.68
C ASP A 312 -17.66 28.39 -9.28
N LEU A 313 -17.74 27.07 -9.10
CA LEU A 313 -18.01 26.41 -7.83
C LEU A 313 -16.78 25.76 -7.21
N PHE A 314 -15.73 25.47 -7.99
CA PHE A 314 -14.54 24.74 -7.53
C PHE A 314 -13.91 25.28 -6.24
N PRO A 315 -13.72 26.61 -6.05
CA PRO A 315 -13.11 27.14 -4.82
C PRO A 315 -13.98 26.95 -3.56
N TYR A 316 -15.28 26.71 -3.73
CA TYR A 316 -16.27 26.70 -2.66
C TYR A 316 -16.85 25.31 -2.39
N LEU A 317 -16.72 24.37 -3.32
CA LEU A 317 -17.25 23.03 -3.17
C LEU A 317 -16.29 22.15 -2.35
N ALA A 318 -16.76 21.64 -1.23
CA ALA A 318 -16.08 20.63 -0.44
C ALA A 318 -16.83 19.30 -0.55
N VAL A 319 -16.10 18.22 -0.88
CA VAL A 319 -16.64 16.86 -0.87
C VAL A 319 -15.86 16.03 0.14
N GLU A 320 -16.56 15.52 1.15
CA GLU A 320 -15.95 14.80 2.28
C GLU A 320 -16.51 13.39 2.39
N GLY A 321 -15.62 12.42 2.55
CA GLY A 321 -15.97 11.01 2.73
C GLY A 321 -15.97 10.59 4.19
N SER A 322 -16.93 9.76 4.58
CA SER A 322 -17.02 9.19 5.92
C SER A 322 -17.78 7.86 5.94
N PRO A 323 -17.41 6.91 6.82
CA PRO A 323 -18.24 5.76 7.13
C PRO A 323 -19.65 6.15 7.58
N GLY A 324 -20.65 5.41 7.13
CA GLY A 324 -22.03 5.51 7.56
C GLY A 324 -22.37 4.54 8.72
N PRO A 325 -23.57 4.68 9.31
CA PRO A 325 -24.01 3.89 10.46
C PRO A 325 -24.25 2.40 10.19
N SER A 326 -24.27 1.91 8.95
CA SER A 326 -24.72 0.57 8.57
C SER A 326 -23.89 0.00 7.41
N ASN A 327 -22.57 0.10 7.54
CA ASN A 327 -21.58 -0.37 6.55
C ASN A 327 -21.64 0.31 5.18
N GLU A 328 -22.36 1.42 5.06
CA GLU A 328 -22.29 2.28 3.89
C GLU A 328 -21.11 3.27 3.98
N TYR A 329 -20.69 3.79 2.84
CA TYR A 329 -19.79 4.93 2.77
C TYR A 329 -20.54 6.15 2.25
N ARG A 330 -20.35 7.31 2.88
CA ARG A 330 -21.02 8.56 2.51
C ARG A 330 -20.03 9.57 1.99
N LEU A 331 -20.35 10.17 0.86
CA LEU A 331 -19.71 11.37 0.33
C LEU A 331 -20.67 12.54 0.47
N SER A 332 -20.30 13.53 1.29
CA SER A 332 -21.09 14.73 1.52
C SER A 332 -20.50 15.90 0.75
N ALA A 333 -21.26 16.40 -0.23
CA ALA A 333 -20.90 17.60 -0.99
C ALA A 333 -21.54 18.84 -0.35
N SER A 334 -20.75 19.86 -0.07
CA SER A 334 -21.18 21.10 0.60
C SER A 334 -20.54 22.33 -0.04
N ILE A 335 -21.22 23.47 0.04
CA ILE A 335 -20.67 24.77 -0.35
C ILE A 335 -20.17 25.47 0.91
N LYS A 336 -18.91 25.92 0.89
CA LYS A 336 -18.25 26.66 1.96
C LYS A 336 -17.82 28.04 1.45
N PRO A 337 -18.68 29.06 1.55
CA PRO A 337 -18.31 30.44 1.28
C PRO A 337 -17.25 30.93 2.28
N GLU A 338 -16.47 31.94 1.90
CA GLU A 338 -15.48 32.54 2.80
C GLU A 338 -16.16 33.16 4.03
N GLY A 339 -15.67 32.81 5.22
CA GLY A 339 -16.18 33.32 6.49
C GLY A 339 -17.53 32.75 6.95
N GLU A 340 -18.11 31.79 6.23
CA GLU A 340 -19.41 31.18 6.53
C GLU A 340 -19.28 29.69 6.90
N GLU A 341 -20.31 29.16 7.59
CA GLU A 341 -20.42 27.71 7.82
C GLU A 341 -20.77 26.95 6.53
N LYS A 342 -20.52 25.63 6.51
CA LYS A 342 -20.82 24.79 5.35
C LYS A 342 -22.33 24.63 5.14
N GLY A 343 -22.77 24.75 3.89
CA GLY A 343 -24.11 24.40 3.45
C GLY A 343 -24.13 23.10 2.66
N GLN A 344 -24.75 22.06 3.21
CA GLN A 344 -24.86 20.74 2.58
C GLN A 344 -25.67 20.81 1.28
N LEU A 345 -25.17 20.24 0.19
CA LEU A 345 -25.78 20.30 -1.15
C LEU A 345 -26.41 18.96 -1.56
N PHE A 346 -25.64 17.86 -1.46
CA PHE A 346 -26.10 16.50 -1.71
C PHE A 346 -25.20 15.47 -1.00
N ASP A 347 -25.73 14.27 -0.76
CA ASP A 347 -24.92 13.12 -0.34
C ASP A 347 -24.95 12.04 -1.43
N ILE A 348 -23.80 11.46 -1.76
CA ILE A 348 -23.72 10.15 -2.43
C ILE A 348 -23.50 9.11 -1.35
N VAL A 349 -24.32 8.06 -1.35
CA VAL A 349 -24.27 6.97 -0.38
C VAL A 349 -24.00 5.66 -1.12
N ILE A 350 -22.98 4.94 -0.69
CA ILE A 350 -22.45 3.76 -1.37
C ILE A 350 -22.66 2.55 -0.45
N TYR A 351 -23.51 1.63 -0.88
CA TYR A 351 -23.86 0.43 -0.13
C TYR A 351 -23.16 -0.80 -0.73
N PRO A 352 -22.50 -1.64 0.07
CA PRO A 352 -22.05 -2.93 -0.39
C PRO A 352 -23.27 -3.85 -0.65
N LYS A 353 -23.24 -4.60 -1.74
CA LYS A 353 -24.40 -5.40 -2.21
C LYS A 353 -24.80 -6.53 -1.25
N ASP A 354 -23.90 -6.96 -0.40
CA ASP A 354 -24.07 -8.03 0.58
C ASP A 354 -24.67 -7.57 1.92
N ALA A 355 -24.71 -6.25 2.19
CA ALA A 355 -25.22 -5.69 3.45
C ALA A 355 -26.76 -5.62 3.58
N GLY A 356 -27.51 -6.06 2.56
CA GLY A 356 -28.98 -5.98 2.52
C GLY A 356 -29.53 -4.67 1.94
N GLU A 357 -30.85 -4.55 1.83
CA GLU A 357 -31.51 -3.36 1.23
C GLU A 357 -31.29 -2.09 2.07
N PRO A 358 -31.14 -0.90 1.43
CA PRO A 358 -30.94 0.37 2.12
C PRO A 358 -32.05 0.68 3.13
N ILE A 359 -31.67 1.08 4.35
CA ILE A 359 -32.58 1.22 5.49
C ILE A 359 -33.58 2.41 5.34
N ASP A 360 -33.33 3.36 4.42
CA ASP A 360 -34.15 4.58 4.28
C ASP A 360 -34.19 5.13 2.82
N GLU A 361 -35.11 4.62 2.00
CA GLU A 361 -35.20 4.96 0.57
C GLU A 361 -35.98 6.25 0.25
N LYS A 362 -36.73 6.84 1.19
CA LYS A 362 -37.82 7.76 0.84
C LYS A 362 -37.36 9.02 0.09
N ASP A 363 -36.12 9.45 0.32
CA ASP A 363 -35.49 10.62 -0.31
C ASP A 363 -34.18 10.28 -1.05
N MET A 364 -33.97 8.99 -1.41
CA MET A 364 -32.79 8.53 -2.14
C MET A 364 -33.12 8.04 -3.54
N LEU A 365 -32.26 8.38 -4.51
CA LEU A 365 -32.36 7.95 -5.90
C LEU A 365 -31.13 7.10 -6.25
N LYS A 366 -31.34 5.93 -6.86
CA LYS A 366 -30.24 5.12 -7.39
C LYS A 366 -29.58 5.84 -8.56
N LEU A 367 -28.25 5.97 -8.52
CA LEU A 367 -27.44 6.51 -9.61
C LEU A 367 -27.02 5.37 -10.56
N PHE A 368 -26.27 4.41 -10.04
CA PHE A 368 -25.83 3.20 -10.75
C PHE A 368 -25.44 2.11 -9.75
N GLU A 369 -24.99 0.95 -10.24
CA GLU A 369 -24.39 -0.11 -9.44
C GLU A 369 -23.24 -0.76 -10.22
N ASP A 370 -22.24 -1.28 -9.51
CA ASP A 370 -21.18 -2.13 -10.06
C ASP A 370 -21.24 -3.53 -9.43
N ASP A 371 -20.22 -4.36 -9.63
CA ASP A 371 -20.21 -5.73 -9.10
C ASP A 371 -20.23 -5.80 -7.57
N ARG A 372 -19.77 -4.77 -6.88
CA ARG A 372 -19.62 -4.70 -5.41
C ARG A 372 -20.63 -3.76 -4.74
N PHE A 373 -20.97 -2.64 -5.37
CA PHE A 373 -21.65 -1.53 -4.72
C PHE A 373 -22.89 -1.03 -5.45
N ILE A 374 -23.84 -0.48 -4.68
CA ILE A 374 -24.98 0.31 -5.14
C ILE A 374 -24.73 1.77 -4.76
N TYR A 375 -24.82 2.67 -5.74
CA TYR A 375 -24.59 4.10 -5.55
C TYR A 375 -25.93 4.82 -5.55
N MET A 376 -26.24 5.52 -4.47
CA MET A 376 -27.46 6.29 -4.31
C MET A 376 -27.13 7.75 -4.04
N VAL A 377 -28.05 8.65 -4.38
CA VAL A 377 -27.94 10.07 -4.06
C VAL A 377 -29.11 10.51 -3.22
N ARG A 378 -28.82 11.20 -2.12
CA ARG A 378 -29.79 11.97 -1.36
C ARG A 378 -29.71 13.41 -1.85
N LYS A 379 -30.89 14.02 -2.06
CA LYS A 379 -31.04 15.43 -2.43
C LYS A 379 -32.05 16.06 -1.46
N GLY A 380 -32.00 17.37 -1.27
CA GLY A 380 -33.12 18.08 -0.60
C GLY A 380 -32.75 19.02 0.55
N TRP A 381 -31.47 19.37 0.71
CA TRP A 381 -31.07 20.37 1.68
C TRP A 381 -31.55 21.77 1.28
N LYS A 382 -32.10 22.49 2.26
CA LYS A 382 -32.49 23.89 2.11
C LYS A 382 -31.26 24.77 2.14
N ASN A 383 -31.32 25.89 1.42
CA ASN A 383 -30.30 26.92 1.52
C ASN A 383 -30.20 27.41 2.97
N PRO A 384 -29.05 27.24 3.65
CA PRO A 384 -28.92 27.61 5.06
C PRO A 384 -28.61 29.10 5.24
N TYR A 385 -28.27 29.82 4.17
CA TYR A 385 -27.80 31.19 4.25
C TYR A 385 -28.96 32.20 4.23
N PRO A 386 -28.77 33.42 4.78
CA PRO A 386 -29.79 34.47 4.74
C PRO A 386 -30.11 34.89 3.30
N PRO A 387 -31.40 34.96 2.90
CA PRO A 387 -31.78 35.43 1.56
C PRO A 387 -31.20 36.81 1.22
N GLY A 388 -30.60 36.93 0.03
CA GLY A 388 -29.96 38.15 -0.46
C GLY A 388 -28.52 38.38 -0.01
N SER A 389 -27.91 37.42 0.71
CA SER A 389 -26.46 37.41 0.97
C SER A 389 -25.67 36.82 -0.21
N PRO A 390 -24.39 37.20 -0.40
CA PRO A 390 -23.54 36.56 -1.41
C PRO A 390 -23.45 35.04 -1.26
N ALA A 391 -23.41 34.54 -0.01
CA ALA A 391 -23.43 33.12 0.30
C ALA A 391 -24.72 32.42 -0.18
N PHE A 392 -25.88 33.09 -0.03
CA PHE A 392 -27.16 32.60 -0.52
C PHE A 392 -27.19 32.49 -2.04
N ASP A 393 -26.66 33.49 -2.75
CA ASP A 393 -26.59 33.50 -4.21
C ASP A 393 -25.64 32.39 -4.72
N LEU A 394 -24.47 32.25 -4.11
CA LEU A 394 -23.51 31.18 -4.42
C LEU A 394 -24.12 29.79 -4.20
N TYR A 395 -24.79 29.57 -3.07
CA TYR A 395 -25.46 28.29 -2.82
C TYR A 395 -26.61 28.06 -3.83
N SER A 396 -27.33 29.10 -4.23
CA SER A 396 -28.40 28.97 -5.23
C SER A 396 -27.85 28.63 -6.62
N LEU A 397 -26.69 29.20 -7.00
CA LEU A 397 -25.92 28.78 -8.17
C LEU A 397 -25.53 27.30 -8.08
N ALA A 398 -24.99 26.86 -6.94
CA ALA A 398 -24.65 25.46 -6.71
C ALA A 398 -25.87 24.53 -6.84
N VAL A 399 -27.03 24.93 -6.30
CA VAL A 399 -28.28 24.18 -6.46
C VAL A 399 -28.68 24.06 -7.93
N SER A 400 -28.45 25.11 -8.75
CA SER A 400 -28.77 25.09 -10.18
C SER A 400 -27.86 24.15 -11.00
N LYS A 401 -26.61 23.96 -10.56
CA LYS A 401 -25.60 23.08 -11.19
C LYS A 401 -25.53 21.68 -10.56
N LYS A 402 -26.23 21.46 -9.45
CA LYS A 402 -26.18 20.21 -8.67
C LYS A 402 -26.46 18.97 -9.52
N ASP A 403 -27.50 19.00 -10.36
CA ASP A 403 -27.87 17.82 -11.16
C ASP A 403 -26.85 17.53 -12.28
N GLU A 404 -26.22 18.56 -12.84
CA GLU A 404 -25.09 18.44 -13.77
C GLU A 404 -23.90 17.76 -13.09
N ILE A 405 -23.47 18.26 -11.92
CA ILE A 405 -22.39 17.66 -11.12
C ILE A 405 -22.70 16.19 -10.81
N ILE A 406 -23.89 15.88 -10.29
CA ILE A 406 -24.26 14.50 -9.95
C ILE A 406 -24.27 13.59 -11.20
N SER A 407 -24.73 14.10 -12.34
CA SER A 407 -24.77 13.33 -13.59
C SER A 407 -23.38 13.06 -14.20
N SER A 408 -22.38 13.86 -13.82
CA SER A 408 -20.98 13.67 -14.25
C SER A 408 -20.25 12.54 -13.50
N LEU A 409 -20.85 12.04 -12.41
CA LEU A 409 -20.24 11.01 -11.56
C LEU A 409 -19.87 9.77 -12.38
N LYS A 410 -18.59 9.40 -12.32
CA LYS A 410 -18.06 8.20 -12.95
C LYS A 410 -17.07 7.47 -12.03
N ARG A 411 -16.90 6.18 -12.28
CA ARG A 411 -15.88 5.34 -11.62
C ARG A 411 -14.49 5.69 -12.15
N GLY A 412 -13.49 5.46 -11.29
CA GLY A 412 -12.08 5.52 -11.64
C GLY A 412 -11.46 6.89 -11.48
N SER A 413 -10.14 6.86 -11.34
CA SER A 413 -9.28 8.04 -11.39
C SER A 413 -9.26 8.65 -12.81
N PRO A 414 -9.22 9.99 -12.95
CA PRO A 414 -9.03 10.63 -14.25
C PRO A 414 -7.61 10.45 -14.79
N VAL A 415 -6.68 10.00 -13.95
CA VAL A 415 -5.29 9.71 -14.25
C VAL A 415 -4.97 8.26 -13.88
N GLN A 416 -3.98 7.67 -14.53
CA GLN A 416 -3.56 6.30 -14.21
C GLN A 416 -3.10 6.20 -12.75
N LYS A 417 -3.46 5.11 -12.07
CA LYS A 417 -2.96 4.84 -10.71
C LYS A 417 -1.56 4.24 -10.77
N LEU A 418 -0.77 4.54 -9.74
CA LEU A 418 0.57 4.02 -9.60
C LEU A 418 0.65 3.06 -8.41
N GLU A 419 1.24 1.90 -8.64
CA GLU A 419 1.69 0.99 -7.59
C GLU A 419 3.12 1.34 -7.20
N ASN A 420 3.47 1.15 -5.93
CA ASN A 420 4.79 1.42 -5.39
C ASN A 420 5.45 0.12 -4.93
N LEU A 421 6.67 -0.15 -5.39
CA LEU A 421 7.40 -1.40 -5.10
C LEU A 421 7.58 -1.63 -3.60
N GLU A 422 7.92 -0.60 -2.82
CA GLU A 422 8.11 -0.73 -1.37
C GLU A 422 6.80 -1.02 -0.65
N GLU A 423 5.69 -0.40 -1.10
CA GLU A 423 4.35 -0.69 -0.57
C GLU A 423 3.89 -2.11 -0.92
N GLU A 424 4.16 -2.59 -2.14
CA GLU A 424 3.90 -3.98 -2.54
C GLU A 424 4.67 -4.98 -1.67
N MET A 425 5.96 -4.73 -1.46
CA MET A 425 6.81 -5.58 -0.60
C MET A 425 6.36 -5.55 0.85
N LEU A 426 5.98 -4.38 1.36
CA LEU A 426 5.47 -4.22 2.72
C LEU A 426 4.14 -4.95 2.91
N ALA A 427 3.18 -4.75 2.02
CA ALA A 427 1.87 -5.41 2.06
C ALA A 427 2.02 -6.94 1.96
N ALA A 428 2.92 -7.44 1.12
CA ALA A 428 3.23 -8.86 1.02
C ALA A 428 3.79 -9.42 2.34
N ALA A 429 4.76 -8.73 2.97
CA ALA A 429 5.34 -9.13 4.25
C ALA A 429 4.32 -9.13 5.40
N ILE A 430 3.44 -8.12 5.44
CA ILE A 430 2.35 -8.04 6.43
C ILE A 430 1.34 -9.16 6.22
N ASN A 431 0.95 -9.42 4.97
CA ASN A 431 0.02 -10.50 4.64
C ASN A 431 0.59 -11.88 4.97
N GLU A 432 1.87 -12.14 4.67
CA GLU A 432 2.56 -13.37 5.08
C GLU A 432 2.50 -13.53 6.60
N ALA A 433 2.86 -12.47 7.34
CA ALA A 433 2.83 -12.48 8.80
C ALA A 433 1.42 -12.73 9.38
N ALA A 434 0.39 -12.16 8.77
CA ALA A 434 -1.01 -12.39 9.12
C ALA A 434 -1.42 -13.86 8.86
N GLN A 435 -1.00 -14.44 7.74
CA GLN A 435 -1.24 -15.86 7.44
C GLN A 435 -0.52 -16.79 8.42
N MET A 436 0.72 -16.48 8.81
CA MET A 436 1.45 -17.24 9.82
C MET A 436 0.73 -17.23 11.17
N ARG A 437 0.26 -16.04 11.60
CA ARG A 437 -0.55 -15.91 12.81
C ARG A 437 -1.82 -16.76 12.69
N TRP A 438 -2.52 -16.68 11.56
CA TRP A 438 -3.73 -17.47 11.32
C TRP A 438 -3.48 -18.97 11.42
N HIS A 439 -2.39 -19.46 10.84
CA HIS A 439 -1.99 -20.86 10.90
C HIS A 439 -1.75 -21.31 12.35
N VAL A 440 -1.01 -20.51 13.12
CA VAL A 440 -0.73 -20.79 14.53
C VAL A 440 -2.01 -20.76 15.36
N GLN A 441 -2.86 -19.74 15.19
CA GLN A 441 -4.14 -19.63 15.88
C GLN A 441 -5.07 -20.80 15.52
N SER A 442 -5.07 -21.26 14.28
CA SER A 442 -5.80 -22.47 13.83
C SER A 442 -5.23 -23.76 14.43
N GLY A 443 -4.06 -23.69 15.07
CA GLY A 443 -3.38 -24.80 15.73
C GLY A 443 -2.42 -25.58 14.86
N GLY A 444 -2.05 -25.03 13.70
CA GLY A 444 -1.15 -25.65 12.75
C GLY A 444 -1.80 -26.78 11.94
N ASN A 445 -0.98 -27.69 11.46
CA ASN A 445 -1.43 -28.85 10.69
C ASN A 445 -1.96 -29.95 11.61
N ILE A 446 -3.25 -29.85 11.96
CA ILE A 446 -3.96 -30.81 12.83
C ILE A 446 -4.61 -31.92 11.98
N GLU A 447 -4.19 -33.17 12.17
CA GLU A 447 -4.84 -34.34 11.57
C GLU A 447 -6.10 -34.76 12.36
N GLU A 448 -6.01 -34.77 13.70
CA GLU A 448 -7.10 -35.08 14.61
C GLU A 448 -7.04 -34.12 15.82
N MET A 449 -8.18 -33.55 16.19
CA MET A 449 -8.25 -32.58 17.28
C MET A 449 -8.17 -33.28 18.64
N GLU A 450 -7.05 -33.11 19.32
CA GLU A 450 -6.84 -33.56 20.70
C GLU A 450 -6.96 -32.35 21.64
N SER A 451 -7.76 -32.47 22.70
CA SER A 451 -7.99 -31.40 23.66
C SER A 451 -7.79 -31.85 25.11
N ILE A 452 -7.54 -30.88 25.98
CA ILE A 452 -7.35 -31.07 27.42
C ILE A 452 -7.87 -29.85 28.18
N THR A 453 -8.44 -30.07 29.36
CA THR A 453 -8.84 -28.99 30.26
C THR A 453 -7.74 -28.71 31.28
N ILE A 454 -7.30 -27.46 31.39
CA ILE A 454 -6.30 -26.99 32.35
C ILE A 454 -6.88 -25.79 33.10
N ASN A 455 -7.08 -25.90 34.42
CA ASN A 455 -7.68 -24.85 35.25
C ASN A 455 -9.02 -24.33 34.69
N GLU A 456 -9.94 -25.25 34.35
CA GLU A 456 -11.28 -24.96 33.81
C GLU A 456 -11.29 -24.29 32.42
N LEU A 457 -10.13 -24.14 31.78
CA LEU A 457 -10.01 -23.66 30.41
C LEU A 457 -9.70 -24.83 29.48
N ASP A 458 -10.38 -24.88 28.34
CA ASP A 458 -10.14 -25.87 27.31
C ASP A 458 -8.96 -25.46 26.43
N TYR A 459 -8.05 -26.40 26.25
CA TYR A 459 -6.87 -26.29 25.41
C TYR A 459 -6.91 -27.35 24.32
N ARG A 460 -6.31 -27.06 23.18
CA ARG A 460 -6.05 -28.02 22.09
C ARG A 460 -4.56 -28.20 21.88
N PHE A 461 -4.13 -29.41 21.57
CA PHE A 461 -2.75 -29.68 21.18
C PHE A 461 -2.48 -29.04 19.81
N MET A 462 -1.28 -28.48 19.65
CA MET A 462 -0.82 -27.96 18.37
C MET A 462 -0.42 -29.10 17.43
N GLY A 463 -0.55 -28.85 16.13
CA GLY A 463 -0.17 -29.74 15.03
C GLY A 463 1.33 -30.06 15.04
N ARG A 464 1.72 -31.14 14.34
CA ARG A 464 3.10 -31.67 14.38
C ARG A 464 4.16 -30.67 13.91
N ASP A 465 3.77 -29.71 13.09
CA ASP A 465 4.60 -28.62 12.59
C ASP A 465 4.86 -27.54 13.65
N LEU A 466 4.03 -27.44 14.69
CA LEU A 466 4.11 -26.43 15.75
C LEU A 466 4.11 -27.02 17.17
N ASP A 467 4.27 -28.34 17.33
CA ASP A 467 4.10 -29.05 18.61
C ASP A 467 5.19 -28.81 19.67
N SER A 468 6.18 -27.96 19.38
CA SER A 468 7.24 -27.57 20.32
C SER A 468 7.60 -26.10 20.16
N GLU A 469 8.11 -25.50 21.24
CA GLU A 469 8.52 -24.09 21.26
C GLU A 469 9.56 -23.78 20.18
N SER A 470 10.55 -24.67 19.98
CA SER A 470 11.56 -24.49 18.93
C SER A 470 10.96 -24.47 17.52
N LYS A 471 9.96 -25.33 17.23
CA LYS A 471 9.28 -25.33 15.93
C LYS A 471 8.44 -24.07 15.74
N LEU A 472 7.74 -23.62 16.79
CA LEU A 472 6.96 -22.39 16.76
C LEU A 472 7.86 -21.15 16.52
N ILE A 473 8.99 -21.07 17.23
CA ILE A 473 9.98 -20.00 17.03
C ILE A 473 10.55 -20.06 15.62
N GLN A 474 10.95 -21.25 15.15
CA GLN A 474 11.46 -21.43 13.80
C GLN A 474 10.45 -21.00 12.74
N TYR A 475 9.18 -21.37 12.93
CA TYR A 475 8.09 -20.99 12.03
C TYR A 475 7.97 -19.47 11.92
N PHE A 476 7.92 -18.74 13.03
CA PHE A 476 7.82 -17.27 12.99
C PHE A 476 9.10 -16.53 12.57
N SER A 477 10.27 -17.15 12.70
CA SER A 477 11.57 -16.48 12.47
C SER A 477 11.80 -15.97 11.04
N SER A 478 11.00 -16.43 10.06
CA SER A 478 11.03 -15.89 8.69
C SER A 478 10.54 -14.46 8.61
N SER A 479 9.64 -14.02 9.50
CA SER A 479 8.98 -12.71 9.39
C SER A 479 9.11 -11.84 10.64
N PHE A 480 9.32 -12.44 11.83
CA PHE A 480 9.34 -11.73 13.10
C PHE A 480 10.72 -11.73 13.77
N THR A 481 10.97 -10.72 14.62
CA THR A 481 12.12 -10.71 15.54
C THR A 481 11.95 -11.73 16.66
N ASN A 482 13.06 -12.16 17.27
CA ASN A 482 13.00 -13.13 18.38
C ASN A 482 12.25 -12.54 19.59
N GLU A 483 12.39 -11.23 19.81
CA GLU A 483 11.75 -10.45 20.85
C GLU A 483 10.23 -10.43 20.64
N ALA A 484 9.77 -10.18 19.40
CA ALA A 484 8.35 -10.22 19.04
C ALA A 484 7.74 -11.62 19.24
N ILE A 485 8.46 -12.66 18.82
CA ILE A 485 8.05 -14.06 18.99
C ILE A 485 7.94 -14.42 20.48
N SER A 486 8.95 -14.04 21.26
CA SER A 486 8.97 -14.28 22.71
C SER A 486 7.79 -13.59 23.39
N ALA A 487 7.50 -12.34 23.02
CA ALA A 487 6.33 -11.61 23.50
C ALA A 487 5.03 -12.35 23.14
N TYR A 488 4.89 -12.84 21.91
CA TYR A 488 3.70 -13.60 21.51
C TYR A 488 3.51 -14.89 22.32
N ILE A 489 4.56 -15.68 22.52
CA ILE A 489 4.48 -16.93 23.29
C ILE A 489 4.02 -16.63 24.73
N ILE A 490 4.50 -15.55 25.34
CA ILE A 490 4.10 -15.12 26.69
C ILE A 490 2.61 -14.75 26.75
N HIS A 491 2.09 -14.04 25.76
CA HIS A 491 0.72 -13.48 25.78
C HIS A 491 -0.35 -14.38 25.16
N SER A 492 0.03 -15.31 24.28
CA SER A 492 -0.88 -16.23 23.60
C SER A 492 -1.55 -17.25 24.51
N GLY A 493 -1.01 -17.45 25.72
CA GLY A 493 -1.46 -18.49 26.65
C GLY A 493 -1.07 -19.90 26.23
N ILE A 494 -0.20 -20.06 25.22
CA ILE A 494 0.39 -21.33 24.80
C ILE A 494 1.21 -21.92 25.97
N LYS A 495 1.07 -23.22 26.21
CA LYS A 495 1.72 -23.94 27.30
C LYS A 495 2.36 -25.24 26.82
N VAL A 496 3.36 -25.70 27.54
CA VAL A 496 3.89 -27.06 27.37
C VAL A 496 3.10 -28.03 28.25
N HIS A 497 2.52 -29.08 27.66
CA HIS A 497 1.87 -30.18 28.35
C HIS A 497 2.40 -31.52 27.82
N ASN A 498 2.97 -32.35 28.70
CA ASN A 498 3.59 -33.64 28.33
C ASN A 498 4.60 -33.53 27.16
N GLY A 499 5.37 -32.44 27.12
CA GLY A 499 6.38 -32.20 26.08
C GLY A 499 5.84 -31.70 24.73
N ARG A 500 4.52 -31.46 24.61
CA ARG A 500 3.88 -30.87 23.42
C ARG A 500 3.26 -29.52 23.74
N LEU A 501 3.20 -28.62 22.76
CA LEU A 501 2.49 -27.36 22.91
C LEU A 501 0.98 -27.55 22.85
N VAL A 502 0.29 -26.83 23.75
CA VAL A 502 -1.17 -26.70 23.78
C VAL A 502 -1.53 -25.21 23.77
N GLN A 503 -2.60 -24.85 23.08
CA GLN A 503 -3.12 -23.48 23.01
C GLN A 503 -4.58 -23.40 23.47
N PRO A 504 -5.06 -22.26 23.98
CA PRO A 504 -6.47 -22.08 24.34
C PRO A 504 -7.38 -22.37 23.14
N ASN A 505 -8.50 -23.05 23.38
CA ASN A 505 -9.50 -23.27 22.34
C ASN A 505 -10.37 -22.01 22.21
N ALA A 506 -10.00 -21.12 21.30
CA ALA A 506 -10.71 -19.88 21.02
C ALA A 506 -10.97 -19.72 19.52
N ASP A 507 -12.13 -19.14 19.20
CA ASP A 507 -12.49 -18.73 17.84
C ASP A 507 -12.00 -17.28 17.62
N GLY A 508 -11.10 -17.11 16.67
CA GLY A 508 -10.60 -15.82 16.22
C GLY A 508 -10.71 -15.74 14.70
N GLY A 509 -11.00 -14.55 14.19
CA GLY A 509 -11.21 -14.25 12.77
C GLY A 509 -10.97 -12.78 12.52
N SER A 510 -10.24 -12.43 11.47
CA SER A 510 -10.20 -11.06 10.93
C SER A 510 -10.57 -11.10 9.47
N ILE A 511 -11.38 -10.13 9.04
CA ILE A 511 -11.72 -9.89 7.63
C ILE A 511 -10.85 -8.78 7.01
N MET A 512 -9.81 -8.34 7.72
CA MET A 512 -8.87 -7.32 7.20
C MET A 512 -8.16 -7.85 5.95
N GLY A 513 -8.23 -7.06 4.87
CA GLY A 513 -7.53 -7.31 3.62
C GLY A 513 -6.10 -6.80 3.67
N TYR A 514 -5.23 -7.42 4.48
CA TYR A 514 -3.84 -7.00 4.67
C TYR A 514 -3.04 -6.91 3.37
N GLN A 515 -3.37 -7.71 2.35
CA GLN A 515 -2.72 -7.62 1.04
C GLN A 515 -2.96 -6.29 0.29
N HIS A 516 -3.92 -5.49 0.75
CA HIS A 516 -4.25 -4.17 0.21
C HIS A 516 -4.02 -3.06 1.26
N ALA A 517 -3.11 -3.29 2.21
CA ALA A 517 -2.79 -2.29 3.21
C ALA A 517 -2.06 -1.09 2.56
N GLU A 518 -2.49 0.12 2.91
CA GLU A 518 -1.92 1.38 2.43
C GLU A 518 -1.22 2.11 3.57
N ILE A 519 -0.06 2.71 3.30
CA ILE A 519 0.69 3.50 4.29
C ILE A 519 -0.02 4.85 4.48
N LEU A 520 -0.45 5.14 5.71
CA LEU A 520 -0.93 6.46 6.12
C LEU A 520 0.21 7.35 6.59
N GLN A 521 1.13 6.77 7.36
CA GLN A 521 2.28 7.45 7.91
C GLN A 521 3.44 6.48 8.07
N MET A 522 4.66 6.98 7.81
CA MET A 522 5.89 6.27 8.07
C MET A 522 6.81 7.14 8.94
N LYS A 523 7.48 6.51 9.90
CA LYS A 523 8.53 7.13 10.70
C LYS A 523 9.80 6.31 10.57
N ASP A 524 10.85 6.98 10.11
CA ASP A 524 12.17 6.39 9.90
C ASP A 524 13.10 6.73 11.08
N ALA A 525 13.46 5.71 11.87
CA ALA A 525 14.41 5.81 12.97
C ALA A 525 15.71 5.04 12.68
N GLY A 526 16.06 4.87 11.40
CA GLY A 526 17.25 4.12 10.98
C GLY A 526 16.97 2.62 10.94
N ASP A 527 17.47 1.88 11.94
CA ASP A 527 17.30 0.42 12.04
C ASP A 527 15.89 0.01 12.49
N VAL A 528 15.04 0.97 12.86
CA VAL A 528 13.62 0.75 13.15
C VAL A 528 12.78 1.66 12.26
N LYS A 529 11.74 1.10 11.67
CA LYS A 529 10.76 1.85 10.88
C LYS A 529 9.35 1.50 11.36
N GLU A 530 8.57 2.54 11.61
CA GLU A 530 7.21 2.44 12.13
C GLU A 530 6.23 2.86 11.02
N PHE A 531 5.14 2.11 10.87
CA PHE A 531 4.13 2.36 9.88
C PHE A 531 2.75 2.38 10.53
N ASP A 532 2.00 3.45 10.30
CA ASP A 532 0.55 3.46 10.50
C ASP A 532 -0.08 3.14 9.15
N LEU A 533 -0.84 2.06 9.08
CA LEU A 533 -1.49 1.59 7.87
C LEU A 533 -3.00 1.62 8.03
N LYS A 534 -3.71 1.63 6.90
CA LYS A 534 -5.11 1.22 6.81
C LYS A 534 -5.24 -0.03 5.95
N ALA A 535 -6.11 -0.95 6.34
CA ALA A 535 -6.49 -2.09 5.51
C ALA A 535 -8.01 -2.14 5.33
N PRO A 536 -8.50 -2.46 4.12
CA PRO A 536 -9.93 -2.59 3.87
C PRO A 536 -10.54 -3.75 4.65
N LEU A 537 -11.81 -3.62 5.01
CA LEU A 537 -12.61 -4.66 5.68
C LEU A 537 -13.49 -5.40 4.67
N GLY A 538 -13.14 -6.65 4.36
CA GLY A 538 -13.88 -7.47 3.41
C GLY A 538 -14.12 -6.74 2.07
N ASP A 539 -15.32 -6.87 1.53
CA ASP A 539 -15.72 -6.23 0.27
C ASP A 539 -16.38 -4.84 0.48
N THR A 540 -16.07 -4.17 1.59
CA THR A 540 -16.62 -2.84 1.92
C THR A 540 -15.66 -1.70 1.56
N LEU A 541 -16.14 -0.45 1.66
CA LEU A 541 -15.30 0.76 1.64
C LEU A 541 -14.88 1.19 3.05
N LEU A 542 -15.06 0.32 4.04
CA LEU A 542 -14.56 0.55 5.39
C LEU A 542 -13.15 0.03 5.51
N TYR A 543 -12.38 0.65 6.38
CA TYR A 543 -11.02 0.24 6.70
C TYR A 543 -10.81 0.26 8.21
N GLU A 544 -9.87 -0.56 8.67
CA GLU A 544 -9.29 -0.44 9.99
C GLU A 544 -7.86 0.08 9.88
N THR A 545 -7.46 0.90 10.85
CA THR A 545 -6.10 1.39 10.97
C THR A 545 -5.33 0.55 11.99
N PHE A 546 -4.10 0.17 11.66
CA PHE A 546 -3.24 -0.57 12.57
C PHE A 546 -1.80 -0.06 12.47
N HIS A 547 -1.03 -0.33 13.51
CA HIS A 547 0.37 0.07 13.63
C HIS A 547 1.26 -1.15 13.52
N ILE A 548 2.35 -1.04 12.76
CA ILE A 548 3.37 -2.09 12.67
C ILE A 548 4.77 -1.50 12.67
N GLU A 549 5.68 -2.20 13.34
CA GLU A 549 7.08 -1.86 13.44
C GLU A 549 7.92 -2.93 12.75
N PHE A 550 8.92 -2.47 11.99
CA PHE A 550 9.96 -3.30 11.40
C PHE A 550 11.31 -2.92 12.00
N GLU A 551 12.11 -3.93 12.32
CA GLU A 551 13.48 -3.80 12.80
C GLU A 551 14.45 -4.47 11.80
N LYS A 552 15.54 -3.78 11.49
CA LYS A 552 16.60 -4.29 10.65
C LYS A 552 17.46 -5.29 11.45
N THR A 553 17.41 -6.55 11.03
CA THR A 553 18.23 -7.62 11.62
C THR A 553 19.36 -8.02 10.67
N LYS A 554 20.25 -8.92 11.11
CA LYS A 554 21.28 -9.50 10.22
C LYS A 554 20.71 -10.31 9.05
N ALA A 555 19.47 -10.78 9.17
CA ALA A 555 18.82 -11.63 8.18
C ALA A 555 17.91 -10.83 7.21
N GLY A 556 17.72 -9.54 7.46
CA GLY A 556 16.77 -8.69 6.73
C GLY A 556 15.89 -7.87 7.67
N TRP A 557 14.99 -7.08 7.09
CA TRP A 557 13.91 -6.44 7.82
C TRP A 557 12.96 -7.49 8.39
N LYS A 558 12.60 -7.37 9.67
CA LYS A 558 11.69 -8.27 10.38
C LYS A 558 10.66 -7.45 11.14
N ILE A 559 9.46 -7.97 11.29
CA ILE A 559 8.42 -7.34 12.10
C ILE A 559 8.81 -7.46 13.57
N SER A 560 8.98 -6.32 14.24
CA SER A 560 9.25 -6.22 15.68
C SER A 560 7.97 -6.09 16.51
N SER A 561 6.84 -5.74 15.87
CA SER A 561 5.52 -5.85 16.49
C SER A 561 5.18 -7.30 16.84
N MET A 562 4.59 -7.51 18.03
CA MET A 562 4.17 -8.83 18.46
C MET A 562 3.15 -9.43 17.48
N PRO A 563 3.28 -10.70 17.06
CA PRO A 563 2.25 -11.38 16.29
C PRO A 563 0.85 -11.17 16.91
N GLY A 564 -0.07 -10.60 16.14
CA GLY A 564 -1.44 -10.31 16.57
C GLY A 564 -1.67 -9.03 17.37
N SER A 565 -0.67 -8.15 17.46
CA SER A 565 -0.86 -6.74 17.83
C SER A 565 -1.44 -5.88 16.70
N PHE A 566 -1.37 -6.40 15.47
CA PHE A 566 -2.06 -5.94 14.28
C PHE A 566 -3.03 -7.01 13.80
#